data_AF-A0A8X6LHP3-F1
#
_entry.id   AF-A0A8X6LHP3-F1
#
_cell.length_a   1.000
_cell.length_b   1.000
_cell.length_c   1.000
_cell.angle_alpha   90.00
_cell.angle_beta   90.00
_cell.angle_gamma   90.00
#
_symmetry.space_group_name_H-M   'P 1'
#
loop_
_entity.id
_entity.type
_entity.pdbx_description
1 polymer ?
#
loop_
_entity_poly.entity_id
_entity_poly.type
_entity_poly.pdbx_seq_one_letter_code
_entity_poly.pdbx_strand_id
1 'polypeptide(L)'
;MHTCFPARAETLWDNHKDSMTDDILHRHCTRLNDLTITFSDAMCNKALTAIEDICTVIANLPLGHFGMHTPNRSASTLMNTEMNRELQYNAVEMAVIITRNVPLLTEEHRNIYDSIMLAVSAAQGGFFF
;
A
#
# COMPACT_ATOMS: atom_id res chain seq x y z
N MET A 1 5.32 -41.17 -15.41
CA MET A 1 5.32 -39.98 -14.51
C MET A 1 5.03 -38.77 -15.39
N HIS A 2 3.80 -38.27 -15.41
CA HIS A 2 3.49 -37.05 -16.13
C HIS A 2 3.89 -35.88 -15.23
N THR A 3 5.07 -35.32 -15.45
CA THR A 3 5.38 -33.99 -14.93
C THR A 3 4.42 -33.03 -15.62
N CYS A 4 3.39 -32.61 -14.90
CA CYS A 4 2.53 -31.52 -15.32
C CYS A 4 3.44 -30.30 -15.47
N PHE A 5 3.83 -29.98 -16.70
CA PHE A 5 4.49 -28.72 -16.99
C PHE A 5 3.53 -27.65 -16.47
N PRO A 6 3.92 -26.82 -15.49
CA PRO A 6 3.04 -25.75 -15.06
C PRO A 6 2.72 -24.95 -16.32
N ALA A 7 1.43 -24.61 -16.48
CA ALA A 7 0.99 -23.69 -17.53
C ALA A 7 2.03 -22.57 -17.64
N ARG A 8 2.49 -22.26 -18.86
CA ARG A 8 3.52 -21.24 -19.11
C ARG A 8 3.17 -20.00 -18.28
N ALA A 9 3.92 -19.75 -17.20
CA ALA A 9 3.49 -18.81 -16.16
C ALA A 9 3.39 -17.38 -16.72
N GLU A 10 4.26 -17.06 -17.68
CA GLU A 10 4.17 -15.88 -18.55
C GLU A 10 2.83 -15.79 -19.30
N THR A 11 2.38 -16.87 -19.95
CA THR A 11 1.10 -16.89 -20.68
C THR A 11 -0.10 -16.76 -19.73
N LEU A 12 -0.04 -17.37 -18.54
CA LEU A 12 -1.07 -17.19 -17.52
C LEU A 12 -1.13 -15.72 -17.06
N TRP A 13 0.03 -15.13 -16.80
CA TRP A 13 0.14 -13.72 -16.45
C TRP A 13 -0.41 -12.82 -17.56
N ASP A 14 0.03 -12.97 -18.80
CA ASP A 14 -0.41 -12.12 -19.91
C ASP A 14 -1.92 -12.17 -20.14
N ASN A 15 -2.53 -13.35 -19.97
CA ASN A 15 -3.97 -13.54 -20.15
C ASN A 15 -4.81 -13.01 -18.98
N HIS A 16 -4.24 -12.93 -17.78
CA HIS A 16 -5.01 -12.66 -16.55
C HIS A 16 -4.47 -11.51 -15.70
N LYS A 17 -3.43 -10.79 -16.12
CA LYS A 17 -2.80 -9.69 -15.38
C LYS A 17 -3.81 -8.61 -14.97
N ASP A 18 -4.79 -8.32 -15.81
CA ASP A 18 -5.84 -7.35 -15.54
C ASP A 18 -6.68 -7.80 -14.33
N SER A 19 -7.11 -9.06 -14.34
CA SER A 19 -7.85 -9.67 -13.23
C SER A 19 -6.99 -9.82 -11.97
N MET A 20 -5.70 -10.15 -12.10
CA MET A 20 -4.79 -10.30 -10.95
C MET A 20 -4.38 -8.97 -10.31
N THR A 21 -4.65 -7.84 -10.98
CA THR A 21 -4.35 -6.49 -10.48
C THR A 21 -5.63 -5.74 -10.12
N ASP A 22 -6.81 -6.35 -10.29
CA ASP A 22 -8.11 -5.72 -10.06
C ASP A 22 -8.27 -5.22 -8.62
N ASP A 23 -7.84 -6.01 -7.64
CA ASP A 23 -7.88 -5.62 -6.23
C ASP A 23 -6.91 -4.46 -5.93
N ILE A 24 -5.78 -4.37 -6.64
CA ILE A 24 -4.85 -3.24 -6.56
C ILE A 24 -5.50 -2.00 -7.19
N LEU A 25 -6.17 -2.13 -8.34
CA LEU A 25 -6.90 -1.05 -9.00
C LEU A 25 -8.04 -0.53 -8.13
N HIS A 26 -8.88 -1.43 -7.63
CA HIS A 26 -9.94 -1.08 -6.71
C HIS A 26 -9.39 -0.30 -5.50
N ARG A 27 -8.31 -0.80 -4.87
CA ARG A 27 -7.65 -0.08 -3.76
C ARG A 27 -7.18 1.32 -4.15
N HIS A 28 -6.61 1.51 -5.34
CA HIS A 28 -6.19 2.84 -5.81
C HIS A 28 -7.38 3.77 -6.10
N CYS A 29 -8.41 3.28 -6.78
CA CYS A 29 -9.62 4.05 -7.09
C CYS A 29 -10.34 4.50 -5.80
N THR A 30 -10.54 3.58 -4.85
CA THR A 30 -11.11 3.91 -3.55
C THR A 30 -10.24 4.91 -2.78
N ARG A 31 -8.91 4.74 -2.82
CA ARG A 31 -7.97 5.59 -2.09
C ARG A 31 -7.96 7.03 -2.60
N LEU A 32 -8.03 7.24 -3.91
CA LEU A 32 -7.99 8.56 -4.53
C LEU A 32 -9.39 9.15 -4.76
N ASN A 33 -10.43 8.37 -4.42
CA ASN A 33 -11.83 8.68 -4.74
C ASN A 33 -12.01 9.07 -6.23
N ASP A 34 -11.24 8.39 -7.09
CA ASP A 34 -11.15 8.68 -8.51
C ASP A 34 -11.37 7.39 -9.30
N LEU A 35 -12.54 7.32 -9.93
CA LEU A 35 -12.96 6.19 -10.77
C LEU A 35 -12.38 6.28 -12.19
N THR A 36 -11.68 7.36 -12.54
CA THR A 36 -11.03 7.52 -13.84
C THR A 36 -9.66 6.86 -13.90
N ILE A 37 -9.13 6.41 -12.75
CA ILE A 37 -7.87 5.67 -12.68
C ILE A 37 -8.01 4.38 -13.47
N THR A 38 -7.14 4.23 -14.46
CA THR A 38 -7.04 3.02 -15.25
C THR A 38 -5.84 2.19 -14.81
N PHE A 39 -5.78 0.99 -15.37
CA PHE A 39 -4.64 0.10 -15.23
C PHE A 39 -3.30 0.79 -15.58
N SER A 40 -2.25 0.50 -14.82
CA SER A 40 -0.90 1.05 -15.05
C SER A 40 0.19 0.03 -14.77
N ASP A 41 1.35 0.19 -15.40
CA ASP A 41 2.52 -0.68 -15.21
C ASP A 41 2.98 -0.73 -13.75
N ALA A 42 2.80 0.36 -13.00
CA ALA A 42 3.11 0.40 -11.57
C ALA A 42 2.24 -0.58 -10.77
N MET A 43 1.01 -0.84 -11.22
CA MET A 43 0.08 -1.75 -10.56
C MET A 43 0.37 -3.19 -10.95
N CYS A 44 0.69 -3.46 -12.22
CA CYS A 44 1.30 -4.72 -12.66
C CYS A 44 2.51 -5.08 -11.80
N ASN A 45 3.43 -4.12 -11.62
CA ASN A 45 4.66 -4.34 -10.87
C ASN A 45 4.38 -4.68 -9.40
N LYS A 46 3.36 -4.05 -8.79
CA LYS A 46 2.92 -4.42 -7.44
C LYS A 46 2.35 -5.84 -7.37
N ALA A 47 1.54 -6.24 -8.35
CA ALA A 47 1.03 -7.61 -8.43
C ALA A 47 2.18 -8.62 -8.62
N LEU A 48 3.13 -8.36 -9.53
CA LEU A 48 4.32 -9.20 -9.71
C LEU A 48 5.15 -9.32 -8.43
N THR A 49 5.30 -8.23 -7.67
CA THR A 49 6.01 -8.25 -6.38
C THR A 49 5.32 -9.18 -5.39
N ALA A 50 3.99 -9.05 -5.23
CA ALA A 50 3.21 -9.89 -4.33
C ALA A 50 3.27 -11.38 -4.72
N ILE A 51 3.19 -11.68 -6.02
CA ILE A 51 3.32 -13.05 -6.54
C ILE A 51 4.73 -13.59 -6.24
N GLU A 52 5.78 -12.81 -6.47
CA GLU A 52 7.14 -13.25 -6.21
C GLU A 52 7.41 -13.50 -4.73
N ASP A 53 6.85 -12.68 -3.84
CA ASP A 53 6.97 -12.89 -2.40
C ASP A 53 6.32 -14.24 -2.00
N ILE A 54 5.17 -14.59 -2.59
CA ILE A 54 4.53 -15.90 -2.40
C ILE A 54 5.39 -17.03 -2.97
N CYS A 55 5.93 -16.89 -4.19
CA CYS A 55 6.82 -17.88 -4.80
C CYS A 55 8.08 -18.11 -3.96
N THR A 56 8.63 -17.04 -3.37
CA THR A 56 9.80 -17.12 -2.49
C THR A 56 9.46 -17.89 -1.22
N VAL A 57 8.29 -17.68 -0.63
CA VAL A 57 7.85 -18.43 0.57
C VAL A 57 7.63 -19.92 0.26
N ILE A 58 7.01 -20.25 -0.88
CA ILE A 58 6.60 -21.63 -1.18
C ILE A 58 7.72 -22.46 -1.80
N ALA A 59 8.50 -21.87 -2.70
CA ALA A 59 9.49 -22.57 -3.51
C ALA A 59 10.93 -22.08 -3.27
N ASN A 60 11.12 -20.97 -2.54
CA ASN A 60 12.41 -20.30 -2.39
C ASN A 60 13.07 -19.97 -3.75
N LEU A 61 12.24 -19.68 -4.75
CA LEU A 61 12.67 -19.33 -6.10
C LEU A 61 12.01 -18.01 -6.54
N PRO A 62 12.76 -17.11 -7.18
CA PRO A 62 12.20 -15.87 -7.72
C PRO A 62 11.38 -16.14 -8.99
N LEU A 63 10.57 -15.17 -9.41
CA LEU A 63 9.66 -15.28 -10.55
C LEU A 63 10.38 -15.61 -11.86
N GLY A 64 11.60 -15.13 -12.03
CA GLY A 64 12.43 -15.43 -13.20
C GLY A 64 12.67 -16.93 -13.42
N HIS A 65 12.65 -17.76 -12.38
CA HIS A 65 12.79 -19.22 -12.51
C HIS A 65 11.56 -19.89 -13.15
N PHE A 66 10.42 -19.20 -13.16
CA PHE A 66 9.19 -19.66 -13.80
C PHE A 66 9.01 -19.07 -15.20
N GLY A 67 10.01 -18.33 -15.71
CA GLY A 67 9.94 -17.65 -17.01
C GLY A 67 9.09 -16.38 -17.00
N MET A 68 8.79 -15.81 -15.83
CA MET A 68 8.05 -14.55 -15.70
C MET A 68 8.97 -13.34 -15.54
N HIS A 69 8.44 -12.16 -15.86
CA HIS A 69 9.12 -10.88 -15.61
C HIS A 69 9.38 -10.68 -14.11
N THR A 70 10.62 -10.33 -13.76
CA THR A 70 10.99 -10.01 -12.39
C THR A 70 10.44 -8.64 -12.00
N PRO A 71 9.83 -8.48 -10.82
CA PRO A 71 9.31 -7.21 -10.35
C PRO A 71 10.44 -6.21 -10.08
N ASN A 72 10.18 -4.95 -10.39
CA ASN A 72 11.03 -3.83 -10.02
C ASN A 72 10.78 -3.43 -8.55
N ARG A 73 11.71 -3.78 -7.66
CA ARG A 73 11.67 -3.42 -6.23
C ARG A 73 12.39 -2.11 -5.89
N SER A 74 12.44 -1.15 -6.80
CA SER A 74 13.07 0.16 -6.51
C SER A 74 12.63 0.73 -5.16
N ALA A 75 13.59 1.23 -4.36
CA ALA A 75 13.35 1.73 -3.01
C ALA A 75 12.29 2.85 -2.96
N SER A 76 12.18 3.64 -4.03
CA SER A 76 11.15 4.66 -4.20
C SER A 76 9.73 4.08 -4.22
N THR A 77 9.55 2.87 -4.75
CA THR A 77 8.25 2.19 -4.81
C THR A 77 7.80 1.73 -3.43
N LEU A 78 8.73 1.23 -2.60
CA LEU A 78 8.48 0.82 -1.21
C LEU A 78 8.22 2.02 -0.28
N MET A 79 9.00 3.10 -0.38
CA MET A 79 8.76 4.32 0.37
C MET A 79 7.39 4.94 0.04
N ASN A 80 7.00 4.92 -1.24
CA ASN A 80 5.69 5.40 -1.65
C ASN A 80 4.55 4.54 -1.07
N THR A 81 4.72 3.23 -0.86
CA THR A 81 3.67 2.42 -0.23
C THR A 81 3.51 2.71 1.26
N GLU A 82 4.60 2.88 2.01
CA GLU A 82 4.52 3.13 3.45
C GLU A 82 3.99 4.53 3.75
N MET A 83 4.49 5.55 3.04
CA MET A 83 3.98 6.91 3.14
C MET A 83 2.49 6.98 2.81
N ASN A 84 2.08 6.29 1.74
CA ASN A 84 0.66 6.21 1.41
C ASN A 84 -0.16 5.44 2.45
N ARG A 85 0.42 4.49 3.20
CA ARG A 85 -0.26 3.77 4.29
C ARG A 85 -0.49 4.69 5.48
N GLU A 86 0.48 5.54 5.81
CA GLU A 86 0.35 6.51 6.90
C GLU A 86 -0.69 7.60 6.60
N LEU A 87 -0.88 7.95 5.32
CA LEU A 87 -1.87 8.93 4.88
C LEU A 87 -3.30 8.36 4.70
N GLN A 88 -3.54 7.07 4.99
CA GLN A 88 -4.83 6.39 4.76
C GLN A 88 -5.88 6.60 5.86
N TYR A 89 -5.73 7.59 6.74
CA TYR A 89 -6.74 7.85 7.76
C TYR A 89 -8.01 8.46 7.18
N ASN A 90 -9.18 8.03 7.68
CA ASN A 90 -10.46 8.63 7.31
C ASN A 90 -10.59 10.01 7.98
N ALA A 91 -10.45 11.07 7.18
CA ALA A 91 -10.50 12.45 7.69
C ALA A 91 -11.84 12.79 8.38
N VAL A 92 -12.96 12.23 7.90
CA VAL A 92 -14.28 12.47 8.49
C VAL A 92 -14.38 11.79 9.85
N GLU A 93 -13.95 10.53 9.94
CA GLU A 93 -13.91 9.80 11.21
C GLU A 93 -12.95 10.45 12.20
N MET A 94 -11.77 10.88 11.74
CA MET A 94 -10.80 11.61 12.56
C MET A 94 -11.38 12.92 13.12
N ALA A 95 -12.09 13.70 12.30
CA ALA A 95 -12.76 14.91 12.76
C ALA A 95 -13.79 14.63 13.86
N VAL A 96 -14.54 13.53 13.74
CA VAL A 96 -15.50 13.08 14.78
C VAL A 96 -14.77 12.68 16.07
N ILE A 97 -13.68 11.91 15.96
CA ILE A 97 -12.84 11.49 17.10
C ILE A 97 -12.30 12.72 17.85
N ILE A 98 -11.75 13.69 17.11
CA ILE A 98 -11.22 14.94 17.67
C ILE A 98 -12.33 15.71 18.41
N THR A 99 -13.45 15.95 17.74
CA THR A 99 -14.57 16.73 18.31
C THR A 99 -15.12 16.10 19.59
N ARG A 100 -15.16 14.75 19.65
CA ARG A 100 -15.64 14.01 20.82
C ARG A 100 -14.63 13.98 21.98
N ASN A 101 -13.35 13.79 21.69
CA ASN A 101 -12.36 13.46 22.71
C ASN A 101 -11.62 14.68 23.25
N VAL A 102 -11.43 15.73 22.44
CA VAL A 102 -10.74 16.95 22.83
C VAL A 102 -11.38 17.58 24.10
N PRO A 103 -12.71 17.70 24.24
CA PRO A 103 -13.34 18.22 25.47
C PRO A 103 -13.13 17.35 26.72
N LEU A 104 -12.77 16.07 26.57
CA LEU A 104 -12.59 15.12 27.67
C LEU A 104 -11.14 15.08 28.19
N LEU A 105 -10.23 15.85 27.59
CA LEU A 105 -8.82 15.89 27.99
C LEU A 105 -8.66 16.58 29.36
N THR A 106 -7.75 16.05 30.17
CA THR A 106 -7.23 16.75 31.34
C THR A 106 -6.38 17.93 30.90
N GLU A 107 -6.09 18.85 31.82
CA GLU A 107 -5.22 20.00 31.55
C GLU A 107 -3.85 19.59 31.02
N GLU A 108 -3.23 18.56 31.62
CA GLU A 108 -1.94 18.02 31.17
C GLU A 108 -2.02 17.44 29.76
N HIS A 109 -3.03 16.62 29.46
CA HIS A 109 -3.20 16.05 28.11
C HIS A 109 -3.49 17.12 27.06
N ARG A 110 -4.23 18.17 27.43
CA ARG A 110 -4.52 19.29 26.54
C ARG A 110 -3.26 20.08 26.19
N ASN A 111 -2.40 20.34 27.16
CA ASN A 111 -1.13 21.03 26.92
C ASN A 111 -0.24 20.27 25.91
N ILE A 112 -0.18 18.93 26.03
CA ILE A 112 0.56 18.08 25.07
C ILE A 112 -0.12 18.11 23.70
N TYR A 113 -1.44 17.94 23.63
CA TYR A 113 -2.21 17.97 22.39
C TYR A 113 -2.01 19.28 21.61
N ASP A 114 -2.14 20.43 22.28
CA ASP A 114 -1.99 21.74 21.67
C ASP A 114 -0.55 21.96 21.15
N SER A 115 0.45 21.46 21.89
CA SER A 115 1.87 21.52 21.47
C SER A 115 2.14 20.70 20.20
N ILE A 116 1.57 19.49 20.11
CA ILE A 116 1.66 18.64 18.91
C ILE A 116 0.94 19.32 17.74
N MET A 117 -0.28 19.84 17.94
CA MET A 117 -1.06 20.50 16.89
C MET A 117 -0.35 21.75 16.36
N LEU A 118 0.28 22.53 17.23
CA LEU A 118 1.12 23.66 16.83
C LEU A 118 2.28 23.20 15.95
N ALA A 119 3.02 22.17 16.35
CA ALA A 119 4.15 21.65 15.58
C ALA A 119 3.72 21.13 14.20
N VAL A 120 2.60 20.38 14.14
CA VAL A 120 2.00 19.91 12.88
C VAL A 120 1.61 21.09 11.99
N SER A 121 0.94 22.12 12.54
CA SER A 121 0.54 23.31 11.78
C SER A 121 1.72 24.11 11.23
N ALA A 122 2.86 24.09 11.94
CA ALA A 122 4.10 24.72 11.53
C ALA A 122 4.98 23.83 10.63
N ALA A 123 4.53 22.61 10.30
CA ALA A 123 5.32 21.58 9.61
C ALA A 123 6.68 21.31 10.29
N GLN A 124 6.73 21.44 11.62
CA GLN A 124 7.91 21.17 12.43
C GLN A 124 7.82 19.78 13.03
N GLY A 125 8.82 18.94 12.73
CA GLY A 125 8.99 17.66 13.42
C GLY A 125 9.43 17.87 14.87
N GLY A 126 9.20 16.87 15.72
CA GLY A 126 9.60 16.90 17.12
C GLY A 126 9.32 15.59 17.83
N PHE A 127 9.98 15.39 18.97
CA PHE A 127 9.67 14.30 19.90
C PHE A 127 8.89 14.87 21.08
N PHE A 128 7.77 14.23 21.41
CA PHE A 128 6.89 14.61 22.52
C PHE A 128 6.86 13.45 23.51
N PHE A 129 7.03 13.74 24.80
CA PHE A 129 7.12 12.78 25.90
C PHE A 129 6.43 13.31 27.15
#